data_AF-A0A7S4JLC3-F1
#
_entry.id   AF-A0A7S4JLC3-F1
#
_cell.length_a   1.000
_cell.length_b   1.000
_cell.length_c   1.000
_cell.angle_alpha   90.00
_cell.angle_beta   90.00
_cell.angle_gamma   90.00
#
_symmetry.space_group_name_H-M   'P 1'
#
loop_
_entity.id
_entity.type
_entity.pdbx_description
1 polymer ?
#
loop_
_entity_poly.entity_id
_entity_poly.type
_entity_poly.pdbx_seq_one_letter_code
_entity_poly.pdbx_strand_id
1 'polypeptide(L)'
;ARDCVWRELIINKKGLKTFIDRHGFAEQEYSFTRTHLEGMILELDRLITKYGSAEWNVKQIAQDLVALLQEHRSLIQAEIDNGFYRRMNKRSVPLERFGSKYAEEE
;
A
#
# COMPACT_ATOMS: atom_id res chain seq x y z
N ALA A 1 35.79 14.98 10.01
CA ALA A 1 34.51 15.56 9.53
C ALA A 1 33.51 14.54 8.95
N ARG A 2 33.91 13.31 8.61
CA ARG A 2 33.00 12.29 8.05
C ARG A 2 32.19 11.54 9.12
N ASP A 3 32.82 11.24 10.26
CA ASP A 3 32.18 10.45 11.33
C ASP A 3 31.04 11.22 12.02
N CYS A 4 31.17 12.53 12.17
CA CYS A 4 30.09 13.36 12.73
C CYS A 4 28.88 13.40 11.81
N VAL A 5 29.07 13.49 10.49
CA VAL A 5 27.97 13.46 9.51
C VAL A 5 27.29 12.09 9.49
N TRP A 6 28.06 10.99 9.54
CA TRP A 6 27.49 9.63 9.61
C TRP A 6 26.67 9.41 10.87
N ARG A 7 27.19 9.87 12.02
CA ARG A 7 26.48 9.77 13.30
C ARG A 7 25.18 10.56 13.27
N GLU A 8 25.18 11.78 12.74
CA GLU A 8 23.98 12.61 12.70
C GLU A 8 22.93 12.08 11.71
N LEU A 9 23.34 11.65 10.51
CA LEU A 9 22.39 11.25 9.46
C LEU A 9 21.91 9.80 9.59
N ILE A 10 22.81 8.86 9.92
CA ILE A 10 22.51 7.42 9.91
C ILE A 10 22.13 6.92 11.31
N ILE A 11 22.93 7.23 12.33
CA ILE A 11 22.70 6.74 13.70
C ILE A 11 21.58 7.55 14.36
N ASN A 12 21.67 8.87 14.32
CA ASN A 12 20.71 9.78 14.94
C ASN A 12 19.50 10.07 14.03
N LYS A 13 19.45 9.49 12.81
CA LYS A 13 18.31 9.55 11.88
C LYS A 13 17.82 10.98 11.57
N LYS A 14 18.72 11.97 11.56
CA LYS A 14 18.37 13.38 11.26
C LYS A 14 18.31 13.70 9.76
N GLY A 15 18.48 12.70 8.89
CA GLY A 15 18.29 12.82 7.45
C GLY A 15 16.82 12.82 7.02
N LEU A 16 16.56 12.88 5.70
CA LEU A 16 15.22 12.72 5.15
C LEU A 16 14.63 11.37 5.61
N LYS A 17 13.47 11.41 6.27
CA LYS A 17 12.75 10.21 6.71
C LYS A 17 12.44 9.32 5.50
N THR A 18 12.91 8.09 5.55
CA THR A 18 12.61 7.06 4.54
C THR A 18 11.45 6.18 5.00
N PHE A 19 10.96 5.29 4.15
CA PHE A 19 9.90 4.34 4.52
C PHE A 19 10.30 3.45 5.72
N ILE A 20 11.61 3.21 5.92
CA ILE A 20 12.17 2.44 7.05
C ILE A 20 11.98 3.19 8.39
N ASP A 21 11.90 4.52 8.35
CA ASP A 21 11.74 5.37 9.53
C ASP A 21 10.27 5.67 9.86
N ARG A 22 9.33 5.08 9.10
CA ARG A 22 7.90 5.14 9.41
C ARG A 22 7.61 4.11 10.49
N HIS A 23 7.48 4.59 11.73
CA HIS A 23 6.94 3.80 12.83
C HIS A 23 5.43 3.65 12.64
N GLY A 24 4.93 2.41 12.65
CA GLY A 24 3.53 2.12 12.40
C GLY A 24 3.34 0.68 11.92
N PHE A 25 2.23 0.45 11.24
CA PHE A 25 1.87 -0.87 10.75
C PHE A 25 2.89 -1.41 9.73
N ALA A 26 3.25 -2.69 9.86
CA ALA A 26 4.09 -3.37 8.87
C ALA A 26 3.38 -3.41 7.51
N GLU A 27 4.11 -3.51 6.40
CA GLU A 27 3.52 -3.60 5.05
C GLU A 27 2.45 -4.71 4.95
N GLN A 28 2.67 -5.80 5.69
CA GLN A 28 1.79 -6.97 5.77
C GLN A 28 0.48 -6.70 6.53
N GLU A 29 0.39 -5.59 7.26
CA GLU A 29 -0.78 -5.20 8.06
C GLU A 29 -1.71 -4.26 7.27
N TYR A 30 -1.29 -3.78 6.10
CA TYR A 30 -2.16 -3.10 5.14
C TYR A 30 -3.02 -4.14 4.40
N SER A 31 -4.18 -4.47 4.98
CA SER A 31 -5.18 -5.30 4.31
C SER A 31 -6.27 -4.44 3.67
N PHE A 32 -6.52 -4.63 2.38
CA PHE A 32 -7.66 -4.01 1.69
C PHE A 32 -8.90 -4.89 1.78
N THR A 33 -10.06 -4.27 1.94
CA THR A 33 -11.34 -4.98 1.81
C THR A 33 -11.58 -5.28 0.33
N ARG A 34 -12.48 -6.23 0.05
CA ARG A 34 -12.92 -6.50 -1.32
C ARG A 34 -13.41 -5.24 -2.05
N THR A 35 -14.21 -4.42 -1.37
CA THR A 35 -14.75 -3.17 -1.93
C THR A 35 -13.65 -2.18 -2.31
N HIS A 36 -12.55 -2.11 -1.56
CA HIS A 36 -11.40 -1.29 -1.92
C HIS A 36 -10.73 -1.81 -3.20
N LEU A 37 -10.51 -3.12 -3.32
CA LEU A 37 -9.88 -3.70 -4.52
C LEU A 37 -10.77 -3.57 -5.76
N GLU A 38 -12.08 -3.74 -5.63
CA GLU A 38 -13.06 -3.48 -6.70
C GLU A 38 -13.02 -2.01 -7.15
N GLY A 39 -12.93 -1.07 -6.19
CA GLY A 39 -12.76 0.34 -6.49
C GLY A 39 -11.45 0.65 -7.22
N MET A 40 -10.36 0.00 -6.84
CA MET A 40 -9.07 0.13 -7.54
C MET A 40 -9.15 -0.38 -8.98
N ILE A 41 -9.80 -1.53 -9.21
CA ILE A 41 -10.02 -2.04 -10.57
C ILE A 41 -10.83 -1.06 -11.41
N LEU A 42 -11.89 -0.48 -10.85
CA LEU A 42 -12.72 0.47 -11.58
C LEU A 42 -11.92 1.72 -12.01
N GLU A 43 -11.07 2.24 -11.13
CA GLU A 43 -10.21 3.37 -11.48
C GLU A 43 -9.13 2.99 -12.51
N LEU A 44 -8.55 1.78 -12.40
CA LEU A 44 -7.62 1.29 -13.42
C LEU A 44 -8.31 1.14 -14.78
N ASP A 45 -9.52 0.59 -14.83
CA ASP A 45 -10.32 0.48 -16.06
C ASP A 45 -10.63 1.85 -16.66
N ARG A 46 -10.94 2.85 -15.82
CA ARG A 46 -11.13 4.24 -16.25
C ARG A 46 -9.88 4.81 -16.92
N LEU A 47 -8.70 4.61 -16.32
CA LEU A 47 -7.44 5.12 -16.84
C LEU A 47 -6.99 4.38 -18.11
N ILE A 48 -7.10 3.05 -18.13
CA ILE A 48 -6.81 2.23 -19.30
C ILE A 48 -7.68 2.66 -20.47
N THR A 49 -8.98 2.85 -20.24
CA THR A 49 -9.92 3.31 -21.28
C THR A 49 -9.53 4.69 -21.80
N LYS A 50 -9.21 5.63 -20.90
CA LYS A 50 -8.82 6.99 -21.29
C LYS A 50 -7.54 7.00 -22.13
N TYR A 51 -6.46 6.38 -21.64
CA TYR A 51 -5.16 6.44 -22.30
C TYR A 51 -4.99 5.45 -23.45
N GLY A 52 -5.82 4.40 -23.50
CA GLY A 52 -5.93 3.49 -24.64
C GLY A 52 -6.76 4.03 -25.80
N SER A 53 -7.51 5.12 -25.59
CA SER A 53 -8.28 5.78 -26.65
C SER A 53 -7.38 6.37 -27.75
N ALA A 54 -7.91 6.44 -28.97
CA ALA A 54 -7.15 6.86 -30.16
C ALA A 54 -6.51 8.26 -30.03
N GLU A 55 -7.09 9.16 -29.22
CA GLU A 55 -6.55 10.50 -28.97
C GLU A 55 -5.20 10.45 -28.22
N TRP A 56 -5.05 9.51 -27.28
CA TRP A 56 -3.88 9.42 -26.40
C TRP A 56 -2.89 8.35 -26.84
N ASN A 57 -3.38 7.25 -27.40
CA ASN A 57 -2.63 6.05 -27.75
C ASN A 57 -1.67 6.24 -28.95
N VAL A 58 -1.65 7.42 -29.57
CA VAL A 58 -0.63 7.80 -30.56
C VAL A 58 0.74 8.08 -29.92
N LYS A 59 0.79 8.31 -28.61
CA LYS A 59 2.04 8.58 -27.88
C LYS A 59 2.56 7.29 -27.23
N GLN A 60 3.84 6.98 -27.44
CA GLN A 60 4.49 5.82 -26.81
C GLN A 60 4.31 5.80 -25.28
N ILE A 61 4.43 6.96 -24.63
CA ILE A 61 4.25 7.07 -23.17
C ILE A 61 2.85 6.63 -22.73
N ALA A 62 1.81 6.91 -23.54
CA ALA A 62 0.45 6.47 -23.23
C ALA A 62 0.31 4.95 -23.40
N GLN A 63 0.96 4.36 -24.41
CA GLN A 63 1.03 2.92 -24.60
C GLN A 63 1.73 2.22 -23.42
N ASP A 64 2.89 2.73 -23.01
CA ASP A 64 3.67 2.19 -21.89
C ASP A 64 2.87 2.30 -20.59
N LEU A 65 2.18 3.41 -20.38
CA LEU A 65 1.29 3.60 -19.23
C LEU A 65 0.15 2.57 -19.23
N VAL A 66 -0.52 2.36 -20.37
CA VAL A 66 -1.59 1.36 -20.47
C VAL A 66 -1.08 -0.04 -20.16
N ALA A 67 0.10 -0.42 -20.67
CA ALA A 67 0.71 -1.72 -20.38
C ALA A 67 0.96 -1.92 -18.87
N LEU A 68 1.53 -0.90 -18.21
CA LEU A 68 1.76 -0.93 -16.76
C LEU A 68 0.45 -1.03 -15.97
N LEU A 69 -0.57 -0.27 -16.38
CA LEU A 69 -1.89 -0.30 -15.72
C LEU A 69 -2.57 -1.66 -15.90
N GLN A 70 -2.43 -2.30 -17.07
CA GLN A 70 -2.96 -3.63 -17.33
C GLN A 70 -2.29 -4.71 -16.48
N GLU A 71 -0.96 -4.65 -16.33
CA GLU A 71 -0.22 -5.53 -15.43
C GLU A 71 -0.73 -5.37 -14.00
N HIS A 72 -0.83 -4.14 -13.50
CA HIS A 72 -1.27 -3.89 -12.14
C HIS A 72 -2.73 -4.33 -11.89
N ARG A 73 -3.62 -4.09 -12.86
CA ARG A 73 -5.01 -4.59 -12.82
C ARG A 73 -5.06 -6.10 -12.68
N SER A 74 -4.19 -6.82 -13.40
CA SER A 74 -4.13 -8.28 -13.32
C SER A 74 -3.72 -8.79 -11.94
N LEU A 75 -2.79 -8.09 -11.26
CA LEU A 75 -2.36 -8.43 -9.91
C LEU A 75 -3.50 -8.26 -8.89
N ILE A 76 -4.23 -7.15 -8.97
CA ILE A 76 -5.39 -6.89 -8.09
C ILE A 76 -6.52 -7.89 -8.36
N GLN A 77 -6.77 -8.22 -9.63
CA GLN A 77 -7.77 -9.23 -9.98
C GLN A 77 -7.38 -10.61 -9.42
N ALA A 78 -6.11 -10.98 -9.50
CA ALA A 78 -5.61 -12.21 -8.88
C ALA A 78 -5.77 -12.18 -7.35
N GLU A 79 -5.61 -11.03 -6.70
CA GLU A 79 -5.89 -10.90 -5.26
C GLU A 79 -7.37 -11.10 -4.92
N ILE A 80 -8.27 -10.56 -5.77
CA ILE A 80 -9.72 -10.79 -5.66
C ILE A 80 -10.04 -12.28 -5.77
N ASP A 81 -9.52 -12.93 -6.81
CA ASP A 81 -9.86 -14.30 -7.19
C ASP A 81 -9.29 -15.33 -6.22
N ASN A 82 -8.05 -15.12 -5.76
CA ASN A 82 -7.39 -15.99 -4.77
C ASN A 82 -7.96 -15.81 -3.34
N GLY A 83 -8.82 -14.81 -3.13
CA GLY A 83 -9.50 -14.61 -1.85
C GLY A 83 -8.54 -14.31 -0.70
N PHE A 84 -7.42 -13.63 -0.97
CA PHE A 84 -6.46 -13.20 0.07
C PHE A 84 -7.11 -12.31 1.15
N TYR A 85 -8.34 -11.82 0.93
CA TYR A 85 -9.24 -11.26 1.94
C TYR A 85 -9.48 -12.15 3.17
N ARG A 86 -9.24 -13.47 3.09
CA ARG A 86 -9.75 -14.45 4.06
C ARG A 86 -8.76 -14.89 5.14
N ARG A 87 -7.50 -14.45 5.16
CA ARG A 87 -6.60 -14.88 6.26
C ARG A 87 -6.81 -14.09 7.56
N MET A 88 -7.53 -12.96 7.53
CA MET A 88 -7.75 -12.10 8.71
C MET A 88 -9.16 -12.20 9.33
N ASN A 89 -10.21 -12.61 8.60
CA ASN A 89 -11.57 -12.69 9.18
C ASN A 89 -11.91 -14.02 9.91
N LYS A 90 -10.98 -15.00 9.95
CA LYS A 90 -11.20 -16.28 10.65
C LYS A 90 -10.23 -16.58 11.80
N ARG A 91 -9.26 -15.70 12.04
CA ARG A 91 -8.56 -15.67 13.33
C ARG A 91 -9.04 -14.41 14.02
N SER A 92 -10.17 -14.53 14.68
CA SER A 92 -10.48 -13.72 15.84
C SER A 92 -9.21 -13.61 16.68
N VAL A 93 -8.57 -12.45 16.63
CA VAL A 93 -7.60 -12.06 17.66
C VAL A 93 -8.42 -12.07 18.94
N PRO A 94 -8.08 -12.89 19.96
CA PRO A 94 -8.74 -12.77 21.25
C PRO A 94 -8.51 -11.34 21.74
N LEU A 95 -9.58 -10.59 21.93
CA LEU A 95 -9.58 -9.28 22.60
C LEU A 95 -9.32 -9.47 24.10
N GLU A 96 -8.21 -10.10 24.46
CA GLU A 96 -7.76 -10.19 25.86
C GLU A 96 -6.23 -10.17 25.89
N ARG A 97 -5.66 -8.97 25.74
CA ARG A 97 -4.35 -8.57 26.31
C ARG A 97 -3.97 -7.10 26.06
N PHE A 98 -4.93 -6.19 25.90
CA PHE A 98 -4.63 -4.78 26.19
C PHE A 98 -4.84 -4.55 27.67
N GLY A 99 -3.73 -4.61 28.39
CA GLY A 99 -3.68 -4.36 29.82
C GLY A 99 -4.29 -3.01 30.18
N SER A 100 -5.14 -3.06 31.20
CA SER A 100 -5.33 -2.04 32.22
C SER A 100 -4.16 -1.06 32.31
N LYS A 101 -4.36 0.19 31.87
CA LYS A 101 -3.55 1.36 32.24
C LYS A 101 -4.28 2.72 32.11
N TYR A 102 -5.61 2.74 32.11
CA TYR A 102 -6.37 3.99 32.24
C TYR A 102 -7.65 3.75 33.05
N ALA A 103 -7.48 3.50 34.34
CA ALA A 103 -8.54 3.58 35.34
C ALA A 103 -7.87 3.76 36.71
N GLU A 104 -7.32 4.94 36.95
CA GLU A 104 -7.05 5.52 38.27
C GLU A 104 -6.55 6.95 38.04
N GLU A 105 -7.44 7.92 38.22
CA GLU A 105 -7.17 9.21 38.87
C GLU A 105 -8.50 10.00 38.95
N GLU A 106 -9.03 9.99 40.19
CA GLU A 106 -10.05 10.83 40.84
C GLU A 106 -11.52 10.83 40.35
#